data_AF-A0A1B8DT54-F1
#
_entry.id   AF-A0A1B8DT54-F1
#
_cell.length_a   1.000
_cell.length_b   1.000
_cell.length_c   1.000
_cell.angle_alpha   90.00
_cell.angle_beta   90.00
_cell.angle_gamma   90.00
#
_symmetry.space_group_name_H-M   'P 1'
#
loop_
_entity.id
_entity.type
_entity.pdbx_description
1 polymer ?
#
loop_
_entity_poly.entity_id
_entity_poly.type
_entity_poly.pdbx_seq_one_letter_code
_entity_poly.pdbx_strand_id
1 'polypeptide(L)'
;MELLRRHIRFALECYDEVDMMDNLSLTIIEDRSTFDDASTCIVHEHFKQWAATAPDLEQGEGIGPGQSQRYRYCIQVNEEALESVIEDENDGFVNLIQKDLEPQTADDREPAEDPIEDCTLHDIGWMMVDYQDVMVDMHNLLRGLNNWYLEYRRPPIVAHA
;
A
#
# COMPACT_ATOMS: atom_id res chain seq x y z
N MET A 1 -4.04 2.94 -15.30
CA MET A 1 -2.62 2.53 -15.41
C MET A 1 -1.73 3.54 -16.13
N GLU A 2 -2.14 4.16 -17.24
CA GLU A 2 -1.27 5.11 -17.97
C GLU A 2 -0.89 6.36 -17.14
N LEU A 3 -1.83 6.91 -16.36
CA LEU A 3 -1.58 8.03 -15.44
C LEU A 3 -0.51 7.67 -14.40
N LEU A 4 -0.73 6.62 -13.61
CA LEU A 4 0.26 6.13 -12.64
C LEU A 4 1.64 5.91 -13.29
N ARG A 5 1.70 5.29 -14.47
CA ARG A 5 2.95 5.07 -15.20
C ARG A 5 3.65 6.38 -15.61
N ARG A 6 2.89 7.44 -15.92
CA ARG A 6 3.43 8.78 -16.19
C ARG A 6 4.08 9.35 -14.93
N HIS A 7 3.42 9.23 -13.77
CA HIS A 7 3.96 9.72 -12.50
C HIS A 7 5.20 8.94 -12.05
N ILE A 8 5.21 7.61 -12.17
CA ILE A 8 6.41 6.79 -11.90
C ILE A 8 7.60 7.27 -12.74
N ARG A 9 7.39 7.50 -14.04
CA ARG A 9 8.46 7.97 -14.92
C ARG A 9 8.98 9.34 -14.49
N PHE A 10 8.08 10.27 -14.20
CA PHE A 10 8.45 11.61 -13.76
C PHE A 10 9.28 11.56 -12.47
N ALA A 11 8.88 10.75 -11.49
CA ALA A 11 9.64 10.56 -10.26
C ALA A 11 11.04 9.97 -10.54
N LEU A 12 11.13 8.90 -11.35
CA LEU A 12 12.42 8.29 -11.72
C LEU A 12 13.34 9.24 -12.50
N GLU A 13 12.79 10.13 -13.34
CA GLU A 13 13.57 11.18 -14.02
C GLU A 13 14.22 12.15 -13.01
N CYS A 14 13.53 12.49 -11.91
CA CYS A 14 14.11 13.29 -10.83
C CYS A 14 15.26 12.58 -10.09
N TYR A 15 15.27 11.24 -10.07
CA TYR A 15 16.31 10.44 -9.44
C TYR A 15 17.43 10.00 -10.38
N ASP A 16 17.34 10.26 -11.69
CA ASP A 16 18.24 9.75 -12.74
C ASP A 16 18.26 8.21 -12.82
N GLU A 17 17.12 7.56 -12.53
CA GLU A 17 16.96 6.10 -12.41
C GLU A 17 15.87 5.57 -13.36
N VAL A 18 15.72 6.18 -14.54
CA VAL A 18 14.66 5.84 -15.52
C VAL A 18 14.77 4.41 -16.04
N ASP A 19 15.96 3.81 -15.99
CA ASP A 19 16.21 2.41 -16.32
C ASP A 19 15.53 1.44 -15.35
N MET A 20 15.14 1.88 -14.15
CA MET A 20 14.36 1.09 -13.20
C MET A 20 12.88 0.95 -13.56
N MET A 21 12.39 1.66 -14.58
CA MET A 21 10.98 1.65 -14.95
C MET A 21 10.44 0.23 -15.22
N ASP A 22 11.25 -0.65 -15.82
CA ASP A 22 10.84 -2.02 -16.11
C ASP A 22 10.79 -2.91 -14.85
N ASN A 23 11.48 -2.50 -13.77
CA ASN A 23 11.53 -3.23 -12.49
C ASN A 23 10.34 -2.91 -11.58
N LEU A 24 9.62 -1.79 -11.82
CA LEU A 24 8.45 -1.37 -11.03
C LEU A 24 7.13 -1.94 -11.58
N SER A 25 7.17 -3.12 -12.19
CA SER A 25 5.97 -3.79 -12.70
C SER A 25 5.06 -4.26 -11.56
N LEU A 26 3.81 -3.79 -11.57
CA LEU A 26 2.79 -4.19 -10.60
C LEU A 26 2.17 -5.53 -10.97
N THR A 27 2.06 -6.43 -9.98
CA THR A 27 1.22 -7.62 -10.10
C THR A 27 -0.22 -7.22 -9.82
N ILE A 28 -1.06 -7.28 -10.84
CA ILE A 28 -2.49 -6.99 -10.72
C ILE A 28 -3.22 -8.28 -10.38
N ILE A 29 -3.98 -8.26 -9.28
CA ILE A 29 -4.83 -9.37 -8.85
C ILE A 29 -6.27 -8.91 -8.99
N GLU A 30 -6.98 -9.45 -9.98
CA GLU A 30 -8.40 -9.18 -10.22
C GLU A 30 -9.19 -10.46 -9.99
N ASP A 31 -9.94 -10.50 -8.88
CA ASP A 31 -10.94 -11.52 -8.60
C ASP A 31 -12.21 -10.86 -8.07
N ARG A 32 -13.13 -10.58 -8.98
CA ARG A 32 -14.39 -9.93 -8.63
C ARG A 32 -15.19 -10.71 -7.59
N SER A 33 -15.13 -12.04 -7.60
CA SER A 33 -15.90 -12.84 -6.63
C SER A 33 -15.41 -12.68 -5.19
N THR A 34 -14.13 -12.33 -5.03
CA THR A 34 -13.47 -12.13 -3.74
C THR A 34 -13.42 -10.66 -3.33
N PHE A 35 -13.29 -9.74 -4.30
CA PHE A 35 -12.98 -8.33 -4.02
C PHE A 35 -14.09 -7.32 -4.30
N ASP A 36 -15.25 -7.70 -4.86
CA ASP A 36 -16.41 -6.81 -4.91
C ASP A 36 -16.80 -6.42 -3.48
N ASP A 37 -16.81 -5.11 -3.18
CA ASP A 37 -17.13 -4.53 -1.87
C ASP A 37 -16.31 -5.10 -0.70
N ALA A 38 -15.11 -5.64 -0.96
CA ALA A 38 -14.26 -6.21 0.07
C ALA A 38 -13.66 -5.12 0.98
N SER A 39 -13.74 -5.35 2.29
CA SER A 39 -13.06 -4.51 3.28
C SER A 39 -11.53 -4.65 3.17
N THR A 40 -10.80 -3.69 3.71
CA THR A 40 -9.33 -3.75 3.75
C THR A 40 -8.83 -5.00 4.48
N CYS A 41 -9.58 -5.48 5.48
CA CYS A 41 -9.28 -6.73 6.20
C CYS A 41 -9.31 -7.97 5.29
N ILE A 42 -10.26 -8.07 4.35
CA ILE A 42 -10.32 -9.20 3.41
C ILE A 42 -9.13 -9.15 2.44
N VAL A 43 -8.83 -7.96 1.91
CA VAL A 43 -7.69 -7.74 1.01
C VAL A 43 -6.36 -8.05 1.73
N HIS A 44 -6.25 -7.64 2.99
CA HIS A 44 -5.09 -7.91 3.85
C HIS A 44 -4.82 -9.40 4.03
N GLU A 45 -5.85 -10.20 4.37
CA GLU A 45 -5.70 -11.64 4.55
C GLU A 45 -5.34 -12.35 3.22
N HIS A 46 -5.93 -11.94 2.11
CA HIS A 46 -5.54 -12.46 0.80
C HIS A 46 -4.09 -12.09 0.45
N PHE A 47 -3.69 -10.84 0.69
CA PHE A 47 -2.33 -10.38 0.44
C PHE A 47 -1.30 -11.14 1.29
N LYS A 48 -1.58 -11.38 2.57
CA LYS A 48 -0.72 -12.20 3.44
C LYS A 48 -0.49 -13.60 2.88
N GLN A 49 -1.51 -14.24 2.31
CA GLN A 49 -1.39 -15.55 1.68
C GLN A 49 -0.51 -15.50 0.42
N TRP A 50 -0.71 -14.49 -0.43
CA TRP A 50 0.13 -14.27 -1.61
C TRP A 50 1.60 -14.02 -1.23
N ALA A 51 1.85 -13.10 -0.29
CA ALA A 51 3.18 -12.70 0.14
C ALA A 51 3.96 -13.83 0.85
N ALA A 52 3.28 -14.87 1.35
CA ALA A 52 3.92 -16.04 1.95
C ALA A 52 4.66 -16.93 0.94
N THR A 53 4.33 -16.84 -0.37
CA THR A 53 4.91 -17.69 -1.41
C THR A 53 5.51 -16.91 -2.58
N ALA A 54 5.05 -15.69 -2.83
CA ALA A 54 5.52 -14.85 -3.92
C ALA A 54 7.04 -14.58 -3.94
N PRO A 55 7.73 -14.33 -2.81
CA PRO A 55 9.18 -14.13 -2.82
C PRO A 55 9.95 -15.28 -3.44
N ASP A 56 9.64 -16.54 -3.07
CA ASP A 56 10.33 -17.71 -3.62
C ASP A 56 9.99 -17.91 -5.11
N LEU A 57 8.75 -17.63 -5.52
CA LEU A 57 8.31 -17.74 -6.92
C LEU A 57 8.91 -16.67 -7.84
N GLU A 58 9.08 -15.45 -7.33
CA GLU A 58 9.53 -14.30 -8.13
C GLU A 58 11.05 -14.08 -8.05
N GLN A 59 11.69 -14.36 -6.92
CA GLN A 59 13.12 -14.10 -6.68
C GLN A 59 13.98 -15.38 -6.71
N GLY A 60 13.35 -16.56 -6.67
CA GLY A 60 14.00 -17.87 -6.62
C GLY A 60 13.96 -18.52 -5.23
N GLU A 61 14.08 -19.85 -5.22
CA GLU A 61 13.99 -20.63 -3.98
C GLU A 61 15.07 -20.25 -2.96
N GLY A 62 14.65 -20.04 -1.71
CA GLY A 62 15.57 -19.85 -0.58
C GLY A 62 15.96 -18.39 -0.31
N ILE A 63 15.35 -17.43 -1.02
CA ILE A 63 15.47 -16.00 -0.73
C ILE A 63 14.78 -15.63 0.61
N GLY A 64 13.87 -16.49 1.10
CA GLY A 64 13.13 -16.26 2.33
C GLY A 64 11.97 -15.29 2.11
N PRO A 65 11.37 -14.69 3.17
CA PRO A 65 10.06 -14.02 3.08
C PRO A 65 10.02 -12.72 2.25
N GLY A 66 11.11 -12.38 1.53
CA GLY A 66 11.24 -11.16 0.75
C GLY A 66 11.26 -9.91 1.63
N GLN A 67 12.35 -9.14 1.60
CA GLN A 67 12.46 -7.92 2.42
C GLN A 67 12.07 -6.64 1.66
N SER A 68 11.73 -6.75 0.37
CA SER A 68 11.25 -5.62 -0.40
C SER A 68 9.83 -5.23 -0.02
N GLN A 69 9.50 -3.97 -0.26
CA GLN A 69 8.22 -3.34 0.07
C GLN A 69 7.08 -4.01 -0.71
N ARG A 70 7.37 -4.59 -1.88
CA ARG A 70 6.45 -5.43 -2.66
C ARG A 70 5.83 -6.58 -1.85
N TYR A 71 6.56 -7.15 -0.90
CA TYR A 71 6.09 -8.24 -0.04
C TYR A 71 5.70 -7.77 1.37
N ARG A 72 5.73 -6.45 1.61
CA ARG A 72 5.35 -5.82 2.88
C ARG A 72 4.07 -5.00 2.75
N TYR A 73 3.75 -4.49 1.57
CA TYR A 73 2.58 -3.65 1.33
C TYR A 73 1.86 -4.06 0.06
N CYS A 74 0.52 -3.93 0.05
CA CYS A 74 -0.27 -4.00 -1.17
C CYS A 74 -1.06 -2.70 -1.38
N ILE A 75 -1.40 -2.46 -2.63
CA ILE A 75 -2.21 -1.31 -3.05
C ILE A 75 -3.62 -1.84 -3.36
N GLN A 76 -4.61 -1.34 -2.64
CA GLN A 76 -6.02 -1.55 -2.95
C GLN A 76 -6.56 -0.31 -3.68
N VAL A 77 -7.26 -0.57 -4.79
CA VAL A 77 -8.00 0.44 -5.55
C VAL A 77 -9.48 0.05 -5.49
N ASN A 78 -10.23 0.69 -4.60
CA ASN A 78 -11.68 0.52 -4.48
C ASN A 78 -12.41 1.57 -5.34
N GLU A 79 -13.75 1.60 -5.27
CA GLU A 79 -14.58 2.57 -6.00
C GLU A 79 -14.20 4.01 -5.63
N GLU A 80 -14.06 4.32 -4.34
CA GLU A 80 -13.71 5.66 -3.85
C GLU A 80 -12.33 6.13 -4.36
N ALA A 81 -11.32 5.26 -4.29
CA ALA A 81 -9.98 5.55 -4.83
C ALA A 81 -10.03 5.80 -6.34
N LEU A 82 -10.81 5.00 -7.09
CA LEU A 82 -10.96 5.19 -8.53
C LEU A 82 -11.68 6.49 -8.86
N GLU A 83 -12.76 6.83 -8.15
CA GLU A 83 -13.50 8.08 -8.31
C GLU A 83 -12.61 9.29 -8.02
N SER A 84 -11.79 9.24 -6.95
CA SER A 84 -10.89 10.35 -6.58
C SER A 84 -9.95 10.76 -7.73
N VAL A 85 -9.37 9.79 -8.43
CA VAL A 85 -8.45 10.03 -9.56
C VAL A 85 -9.19 10.56 -10.80
N ILE A 86 -10.46 10.16 -10.97
CA ILE A 86 -11.29 10.61 -12.10
C ILE A 86 -11.78 12.05 -11.88
N GLU A 87 -12.11 12.42 -10.64
CA GLU A 87 -12.55 13.76 -10.28
C GLU A 87 -11.42 14.79 -10.37
N ASP A 88 -10.25 14.47 -9.79
CA ASP A 88 -9.03 15.27 -9.94
C ASP A 88 -7.81 14.36 -10.09
N GLU A 89 -7.22 14.34 -11.29
CA GLU A 89 -5.98 13.59 -11.56
C GLU A 89 -4.81 14.03 -10.66
N ASN A 90 -4.88 15.17 -9.97
CA ASN A 90 -3.81 15.68 -9.12
C ASN A 90 -4.01 15.45 -7.62
N ASP A 91 -5.18 14.97 -7.19
CA ASP A 91 -5.51 14.81 -5.76
C ASP A 91 -6.14 13.43 -5.47
N GLY A 92 -5.91 12.47 -6.36
CA GLY A 92 -6.37 11.10 -6.19
C GLY A 92 -5.56 10.33 -5.15
N PHE A 93 -6.14 9.28 -4.60
CA PHE A 93 -5.46 8.42 -3.63
C PHE A 93 -5.66 6.94 -3.93
N VAL A 94 -4.88 6.11 -3.25
CA VAL A 94 -5.06 4.66 -3.15
C VAL A 94 -4.90 4.21 -1.71
N ASN A 95 -5.43 3.05 -1.37
CA ASN A 95 -5.24 2.47 -0.04
C ASN A 95 -3.97 1.62 -0.03
N LEU A 96 -3.01 1.99 0.81
CA LEU A 96 -1.80 1.21 1.05
C LEU A 96 -1.98 0.37 2.33
N ILE A 97 -1.96 -0.95 2.20
CA ILE A 97 -2.22 -1.90 3.28
C ILE A 97 -0.91 -2.58 3.67
N GLN A 98 -0.56 -2.60 4.97
CA GLN A 98 0.61 -3.31 5.46
C GLN A 98 0.32 -4.80 5.73
N LYS A 99 1.24 -5.68 5.34
CA LYS A 99 1.15 -7.12 5.58
C LYS A 99 1.15 -7.45 7.07
N ASP A 100 2.13 -6.91 7.77
CA ASP A 100 2.39 -7.22 9.17
C ASP A 100 1.70 -6.18 10.04
N LEU A 101 0.37 -6.23 10.10
CA LEU A 101 -0.35 -5.58 11.19
C LEU A 101 0.03 -6.35 12.45
N GLU A 102 0.99 -5.84 13.20
CA GLU A 102 1.21 -6.33 14.55
C GLU A 102 -0.14 -6.20 15.27
N PRO A 103 -0.64 -7.27 15.93
CA PRO A 103 -1.80 -7.12 16.79
C PRO A 103 -1.35 -6.20 17.92
N GLN A 104 -1.52 -4.90 17.70
CA GLN A 104 -1.37 -3.91 18.75
C GLN A 104 -2.44 -4.31 19.76
N THR A 105 -2.02 -5.00 20.81
CA THR A 105 -2.84 -5.09 22.02
C THR A 105 -3.12 -3.65 22.36
N ALA A 106 -4.38 -3.23 22.27
CA ALA A 106 -4.80 -1.88 22.61
C ALA A 106 -4.03 -1.48 23.88
N ASP A 107 -3.10 -0.53 23.75
CA ASP A 107 -2.46 0.00 24.94
C ASP A 107 -3.61 0.70 25.67
N ASP A 108 -3.97 0.22 26.86
CA ASP A 108 -5.05 0.81 27.67
C ASP A 108 -4.83 2.33 27.92
N ARG A 109 -3.64 2.85 27.60
CA ARG A 109 -3.26 4.26 27.65
C ARG A 109 -3.64 5.07 26.41
N GLU A 110 -3.82 4.44 25.26
CA GLU A 110 -4.25 5.11 24.04
C GLU A 110 -5.77 5.23 24.01
N PRO A 111 -6.31 6.45 23.80
CA PRO A 111 -7.76 6.61 23.69
C PRO A 111 -8.24 5.91 22.41
N ALA A 112 -9.32 5.14 22.52
CA ALA A 112 -10.02 4.62 21.36
C ALA A 112 -10.47 5.79 20.46
N GLU A 113 -10.25 5.65 19.15
CA GLU A 113 -10.67 6.60 18.13
C GLU A 113 -12.00 6.20 17.48
N ASP A 114 -12.56 7.10 16.67
CA ASP A 114 -13.77 6.83 15.89
C ASP A 114 -13.56 5.62 14.98
N PRO A 115 -14.46 4.62 15.00
CA PRO A 115 -14.24 3.34 14.34
C PRO A 115 -14.14 3.48 12.82
N ILE A 116 -13.13 2.83 12.24
CA ILE A 116 -12.97 2.63 10.80
C ILE A 116 -12.92 1.12 10.55
N GLU A 117 -13.86 0.59 9.76
CA GLU A 117 -14.04 -0.87 9.58
C GLU A 117 -14.05 -1.64 10.91
N ASP A 118 -14.82 -1.15 11.90
CA ASP A 118 -14.91 -1.67 13.27
C ASP A 118 -13.61 -1.61 14.11
N CYS A 119 -12.53 -1.01 13.58
CA CYS A 119 -11.27 -0.81 14.31
C CYS A 119 -11.21 0.58 14.95
N THR A 120 -11.00 0.62 16.27
CA THR A 120 -10.85 1.86 17.06
C THR A 120 -9.40 2.16 17.43
N LEU A 121 -8.44 1.38 16.94
CA LEU A 121 -7.01 1.65 17.13
C LEU A 121 -6.59 2.86 16.29
N HIS A 122 -5.50 3.51 16.71
CA HIS A 122 -4.89 4.58 15.93
C HIS A 122 -4.38 4.05 14.57
N ASP A 123 -3.56 2.99 14.61
CA ASP A 123 -3.10 2.26 13.43
C ASP A 123 -4.08 1.12 13.09
N ILE A 124 -4.78 1.27 11.96
CA ILE A 124 -5.76 0.29 11.47
C ILE A 124 -5.18 -0.66 10.41
N GLY A 125 -3.87 -0.60 10.16
CA GLY A 125 -3.18 -1.49 9.21
C GLY A 125 -3.20 -1.04 7.75
N TRP A 126 -3.74 0.14 7.47
CA TRP A 126 -3.73 0.74 6.15
C TRP A 126 -3.85 2.26 6.24
N MET A 127 -3.40 2.96 5.21
CA MET A 127 -3.53 4.41 5.08
C MET A 127 -3.87 4.79 3.64
N MET A 128 -4.44 5.98 3.45
CA MET A 128 -4.60 6.58 2.13
C MET A 128 -3.28 7.22 1.72
N VAL A 129 -2.86 6.99 0.48
CA VAL A 129 -1.61 7.51 -0.08
C VAL A 129 -1.90 8.17 -1.40
N ASP A 130 -1.26 9.31 -1.65
CA ASP A 130 -1.29 9.95 -2.96
C ASP A 130 -0.86 8.94 -4.04
N TYR A 131 -1.73 8.72 -5.02
CA TYR A 131 -1.45 7.71 -6.05
C TYR A 131 -0.21 8.04 -6.88
N GLN A 132 0.21 9.31 -6.93
CA GLN A 132 1.41 9.75 -7.64
C GLN A 132 2.68 9.29 -6.93
N ASP A 133 2.66 9.26 -5.58
CA ASP A 133 3.82 8.96 -4.73
C ASP A 133 3.96 7.46 -4.43
N VAL A 134 2.86 6.71 -4.52
CA VAL A 134 2.74 5.33 -3.97
C VAL A 134 3.83 4.36 -4.48
N MET A 135 4.31 4.55 -5.72
CA MET A 135 5.19 3.59 -6.39
C MET A 135 6.69 3.86 -6.23
N VAL A 136 7.10 5.13 -6.14
CA VAL A 136 8.53 5.50 -6.11
C VAL A 136 8.87 6.08 -4.74
N ASP A 137 8.28 7.21 -4.40
CA ASP A 137 8.66 7.96 -3.21
C ASP A 137 8.21 7.26 -1.93
N MET A 138 6.95 6.81 -1.87
CA MET A 138 6.45 6.01 -0.74
C MET A 138 7.14 4.66 -0.62
N HIS A 139 7.44 4.01 -1.74
CA HIS A 139 8.20 2.77 -1.75
C HIS A 139 9.58 2.98 -1.12
N ASN A 140 10.26 4.08 -1.45
CA ASN A 140 11.54 4.44 -0.90
C ASN A 140 11.46 4.83 0.60
N LEU A 141 10.45 5.62 0.98
CA LEU A 141 10.19 6.02 2.37
C LEU A 141 9.91 4.81 3.27
N LEU A 142 9.14 3.83 2.81
CA LEU A 142 8.71 2.69 3.63
C LEU A 142 9.72 1.52 3.68
N ARG A 143 10.98 1.76 3.29
CA ARG A 143 12.03 0.72 3.32
C ARG A 143 12.43 0.30 4.73
N GLY A 144 12.38 1.20 5.71
CA GLY A 144 12.78 0.94 7.09
C GLY A 144 11.76 0.13 7.87
N LEU A 145 12.19 -0.50 8.97
CA LEU A 145 11.30 -1.28 9.84
C LEU A 145 10.24 -0.40 10.53
N ASN A 146 10.61 0.82 10.93
CA ASN A 146 9.73 1.71 11.70
C ASN A 146 9.15 2.86 10.86
N ASN A 147 9.40 2.88 9.55
CA ASN A 147 9.02 4.02 8.71
C ASN A 147 7.50 4.11 8.53
N TRP A 148 6.80 2.98 8.60
CA TRP A 148 5.33 2.97 8.65
C TRP A 148 4.80 3.91 9.73
N TYR A 149 5.28 3.78 10.97
CA TYR A 149 4.80 4.59 12.10
C TYR A 149 5.10 6.09 11.98
N LEU A 150 6.11 6.47 11.18
CA LEU A 150 6.46 7.87 10.94
C LEU A 150 5.55 8.48 9.86
N GLU A 151 5.33 7.72 8.79
CA GLU A 151 4.56 8.19 7.63
C GLU A 151 3.06 7.95 7.78
N TYR A 152 2.64 7.07 8.71
CA TYR A 152 1.24 6.71 8.91
C TYR A 152 0.38 7.94 9.13
N ARG A 153 -0.69 8.02 8.33
CA ARG A 153 -1.78 8.98 8.49
C ARG A 153 -3.05 8.17 8.59
N ARG A 154 -3.76 8.34 9.71
CA ARG A 154 -5.04 7.69 9.90
C ARG A 154 -6.05 8.25 8.88
N PRO A 155 -6.72 7.40 8.09
CA PRO A 155 -7.77 7.85 7.18
C PRO A 155 -8.82 8.72 7.90
N PRO A 156 -9.37 9.75 7.24
CA PRO A 156 -9.30 10.03 5.81
C PRO A 156 -8.13 10.94 5.38
N ILE A 157 -7.08 11.09 6.20
CA ILE A 157 -5.93 11.94 5.83
C ILE A 157 -5.06 11.20 4.80
N VAL A 158 -4.86 11.81 3.64
CA VAL A 158 -3.95 11.31 2.60
C VAL A 158 -2.49 11.58 2.99
N ALA A 159 -1.65 10.54 2.92
CA ALA A 159 -0.22 10.65 3.09
C ALA A 159 0.47 11.01 1.76
N HIS A 160 1.43 11.91 1.82
CA HIS A 160 2.26 12.36 0.69
C HIS A 160 3.75 12.19 1.06
N ALA A 161 4.60 11.99 0.05
CA ALA A 161 6.03 11.70 0.22
C ALA A 161 6.95 12.92 0.07
#